data_AF-X1H9K5-F1
#
_entry.id   AF-X1H9K5-F1
#
_cell.length_a   1.000
_cell.length_b   1.000
_cell.length_c   1.000
_cell.angle_alpha   90.00
_cell.angle_beta   90.00
_cell.angle_gamma   90.00
#
_symmetry.space_group_name_H-M   'P 1'
#
loop_
_entity.id
_entity.type
_entity.pdbx_description
1 polymer ?
#
loop_
_entity_poly.entity_id
_entity_poly.type
_entity_poly.pdbx_seq_one_letter_code
_entity_poly.pdbx_strand_id
1 'polypeptide(L)'
;MINWVIYFISGPVLDFLLGIKPVEDKKILDLIEEIKLDIGIKGKVKVGIGKYPILNAMAYGSIWDKRIALIVEDYNKVPIDELKGIVAHELAHTKGRHTLILTFITTGDLIFRLLLGIPATYYDYTFGNPQLPFTLFILLNLLIYVILFMFVRILEGKAD
;
A
#
# COMPACT_ATOMS: atom_id res chain seq x y z
N MET A 1 -12.50 -4.95 -12.01
CA MET A 1 -13.46 -4.50 -10.98
C MET A 1 -13.10 -4.97 -9.57
N ILE A 2 -12.74 -6.24 -9.36
CA ILE A 2 -12.34 -6.80 -8.05
C ILE A 2 -11.18 -6.03 -7.38
N ASN A 3 -10.15 -5.60 -8.13
CA ASN A 3 -9.03 -4.84 -7.57
C ASN A 3 -9.47 -3.53 -6.87
N TRP A 4 -10.49 -2.86 -7.41
CA TRP A 4 -11.02 -1.63 -6.81
C TRP A 4 -11.80 -1.93 -5.52
N VAL A 5 -12.58 -3.01 -5.51
CA VAL A 5 -13.28 -3.47 -4.30
C VAL A 5 -12.25 -3.77 -3.21
N ILE A 6 -11.23 -4.57 -3.53
CA ILE A 6 -10.14 -4.90 -2.60
C ILE A 6 -9.44 -3.63 -2.10
N TYR A 7 -9.13 -2.69 -2.99
CA TYR A 7 -8.50 -1.41 -2.60
C TYR A 7 -9.35 -0.64 -1.59
N PHE A 8 -10.67 -0.52 -1.81
CA PHE A 8 -11.54 0.21 -0.88
C PHE A 8 -11.76 -0.50 0.46
N ILE A 9 -11.79 -1.83 0.48
CA ILE A 9 -11.93 -2.62 1.73
C ILE A 9 -10.60 -2.97 2.40
N SER A 10 -9.48 -2.60 1.78
CA SER A 10 -8.13 -3.00 2.23
C SER A 10 -7.86 -2.58 3.68
N GLY A 11 -8.35 -1.43 4.12
CA GLY A 11 -8.16 -0.93 5.48
C GLY A 11 -8.67 -1.91 6.55
N PRO A 12 -9.99 -2.18 6.63
CA PRO A 12 -10.53 -3.15 7.59
C PRO A 12 -9.96 -4.57 7.44
N VAL A 13 -9.68 -5.02 6.21
CA VAL A 13 -9.10 -6.35 5.97
C VAL A 13 -7.69 -6.44 6.58
N LEU A 14 -6.86 -5.43 6.37
CA LEU A 14 -5.51 -5.39 6.94
C LEU A 14 -5.54 -5.26 8.46
N ASP A 15 -6.46 -4.46 9.02
CA ASP A 15 -6.64 -4.40 10.48
C ASP A 15 -6.89 -5.79 11.07
N PHE A 16 -7.78 -6.55 10.44
CA PHE A 16 -8.14 -7.89 10.88
C PHE A 16 -6.97 -8.87 10.74
N LEU A 17 -6.34 -8.93 9.56
CA LEU A 17 -5.25 -9.86 9.28
C LEU A 17 -4.01 -9.62 10.15
N LEU A 18 -3.71 -8.35 10.44
CA LEU A 18 -2.55 -7.93 11.24
C LEU A 18 -2.91 -7.71 12.71
N GLY A 19 -4.13 -8.05 13.15
CA GLY A 19 -4.56 -7.88 14.54
C GLY A 19 -4.38 -6.45 15.07
N ILE A 20 -4.52 -5.44 14.21
CA ILE A 20 -4.32 -4.03 14.56
C ILE A 20 -5.53 -3.57 15.38
N LYS A 21 -5.25 -2.95 16.52
CA LYS A 21 -6.27 -2.41 17.42
C LYS A 21 -6.25 -0.89 17.39
N PRO A 22 -7.41 -0.21 17.45
CA PRO A 22 -7.45 1.24 17.51
C PRO A 22 -6.74 1.75 18.76
N VAL A 23 -6.02 2.87 18.62
CA VAL A 23 -5.37 3.55 19.74
C VAL A 23 -6.30 4.60 20.32
N GLU A 24 -6.45 4.62 21.64
CA GLU A 24 -7.22 5.63 22.39
C GLU A 24 -6.34 6.64 23.13
N ASP A 25 -5.02 6.41 23.17
CA ASP A 25 -4.08 7.31 23.83
C ASP A 25 -4.02 8.66 23.09
N LYS A 26 -4.47 9.72 23.78
CA LYS A 26 -4.47 11.09 23.27
C LYS A 26 -3.08 11.56 22.86
N LYS A 27 -2.02 11.20 23.58
CA LYS A 27 -0.65 11.64 23.27
C LYS A 27 -0.22 11.19 21.87
N ILE A 28 -0.55 9.95 21.53
CA ILE A 28 -0.22 9.35 20.22
C ILE A 28 -1.13 9.91 19.13
N LEU A 29 -2.41 10.07 19.41
CA LEU A 29 -3.37 10.66 18.47
C LEU A 29 -2.97 12.10 18.12
N ASP A 30 -2.59 12.90 19.12
CA ASP A 30 -2.18 14.30 18.94
C ASP A 30 -0.85 14.40 18.18
N LEU A 31 0.13 13.54 18.49
CA LEU A 31 1.39 13.45 17.75
C LEU A 31 1.17 13.16 16.26
N ILE A 32 0.35 12.15 15.96
CA ILE A 32 0.07 11.77 14.57
C ILE A 32 -0.73 12.86 13.85
N GLU A 33 -1.63 13.54 14.55
CA GLU A 33 -2.39 14.68 14.01
C GLU A 33 -1.47 15.85 13.67
N GLU A 34 -0.51 16.19 14.54
CA GLU A 34 0.53 17.21 14.28
C GLU A 34 1.33 16.87 13.01
N ILE A 35 1.88 15.65 12.94
CA ILE A 35 2.67 15.20 11.79
C ILE A 35 1.83 15.21 10.50
N LYS A 36 0.57 14.78 10.59
CA LYS A 36 -0.37 14.80 9.46
C LYS A 36 -0.58 16.23 8.93
N LEU A 37 -0.74 17.19 9.83
CA LEU A 37 -0.90 18.61 9.49
C LEU A 37 0.37 19.18 8.86
N ASP A 38 1.54 18.89 9.42
CA ASP A 38 2.85 19.32 8.90
C ASP A 38 3.09 18.80 7.48
N ILE A 39 2.75 17.53 7.22
CA ILE A 39 2.89 16.90 5.89
C ILE A 39 1.78 17.37 4.93
N GLY A 40 0.70 17.98 5.43
CA GLY A 40 -0.41 18.49 4.61
C GLY A 40 -1.39 17.40 4.13
N ILE A 41 -1.55 16.31 4.89
CA ILE A 41 -2.52 15.26 4.58
C ILE A 41 -3.92 15.72 5.01
N LYS A 42 -4.83 15.85 4.04
CA LYS A 42 -6.23 16.22 4.29
C LYS A 42 -7.05 15.04 4.81
N GLY A 43 -7.99 15.31 5.72
CA GLY A 43 -8.95 14.32 6.25
C GLY A 43 -8.49 13.63 7.54
N LYS A 44 -9.29 12.67 8.00
CA LYS A 44 -9.01 11.88 9.20
C LYS A 44 -8.10 10.70 8.84
N VAL A 45 -7.05 10.49 9.64
CA VAL A 45 -6.22 9.28 9.60
C VAL A 45 -6.60 8.45 10.83
N LYS A 46 -6.97 7.19 10.62
CA LYS A 46 -7.25 6.27 11.74
C LYS A 46 -5.93 5.70 12.25
N VAL A 47 -5.76 5.70 13.56
CA VAL A 47 -4.53 5.23 14.21
C VAL A 47 -4.80 3.89 14.86
N GLY A 48 -3.95 2.91 14.58
CA GLY A 48 -3.96 1.61 15.20
C GLY A 48 -2.58 1.21 15.74
N ILE A 49 -2.57 0.14 16.53
CA ILE A 49 -1.36 -0.50 17.02
C ILE A 49 -1.44 -2.01 16.83
N GLY A 50 -0.38 -2.57 16.26
CA GLY A 50 -0.08 -4.00 16.24
C GLY A 50 1.06 -4.30 17.20
N LYS A 51 0.89 -5.28 18.08
CA LYS A 51 1.91 -5.64 19.07
C LYS A 51 2.90 -6.64 18.48
N TYR A 52 4.08 -6.16 18.11
CA TYR A 52 5.13 -6.95 17.46
C TYR A 52 6.52 -6.54 17.96
N PRO A 53 7.51 -7.45 18.04
CA PRO A 53 8.85 -7.19 18.58
C PRO A 53 9.77 -6.46 17.58
N ILE A 54 9.22 -5.48 16.85
CA ILE A 54 9.95 -4.63 15.90
C ILE A 54 9.45 -3.19 16.09
N LEU A 55 10.25 -2.20 15.70
CA LEU A 55 9.83 -0.80 15.69
C LEU A 55 9.57 -0.39 14.24
N ASN A 56 8.30 -0.29 13.87
CA ASN A 56 7.89 0.15 12.55
C ASN A 56 6.55 0.89 12.59
N ALA A 57 6.20 1.59 11.52
CA ALA A 57 4.84 2.01 11.25
C ALA A 57 4.44 1.57 9.83
N MET A 58 3.15 1.53 9.57
CA MET A 58 2.63 1.23 8.24
C MET A 58 1.46 2.15 7.96
N ALA A 59 1.55 2.93 6.89
CA ALA A 59 0.42 3.69 6.38
C ALA A 59 -0.29 2.91 5.26
N TYR A 60 -1.60 2.75 5.36
CA TYR A 60 -2.38 1.88 4.47
C TYR A 60 -3.83 2.33 4.34
N GLY A 61 -4.57 1.61 3.50
CA GLY A 61 -5.96 1.88 3.19
C GLY A 61 -6.12 2.71 1.91
N SER A 62 -7.38 3.02 1.61
CA SER A 62 -7.74 3.72 0.39
C SER A 62 -7.65 5.24 0.56
N ILE A 63 -7.79 5.98 -0.54
CA ILE A 63 -7.82 7.46 -0.51
C ILE A 63 -8.96 8.04 0.37
N TRP A 64 -10.00 7.24 0.66
CA TRP A 64 -11.14 7.61 1.51
C TRP A 64 -11.03 7.03 2.94
N ASP A 65 -10.16 6.03 3.15
CA ASP A 65 -9.97 5.35 4.43
C ASP A 65 -8.48 5.29 4.76
N LYS A 66 -7.91 6.45 5.12
CA LYS A 66 -6.49 6.56 5.47
C LYS A 66 -6.25 6.02 6.86
N ARG A 67 -5.29 5.12 6.98
CA ARG A 67 -4.93 4.46 8.24
C ARG A 67 -3.43 4.47 8.43
N ILE A 68 -3.02 4.49 9.69
CA ILE A 68 -1.66 4.22 10.09
C ILE A 68 -1.66 3.26 11.27
N ALA A 69 -0.80 2.26 11.23
CA ALA A 69 -0.59 1.34 12.32
C ALA A 69 0.83 1.43 12.83
N LEU A 70 0.97 1.61 14.14
CA LEU A 70 2.24 1.43 14.83
C LEU A 70 2.46 -0.06 15.05
N ILE A 71 3.59 -0.57 14.60
CA ILE A 71 3.98 -1.96 14.75
C ILE A 71 5.10 -1.94 15.79
N VAL A 72 4.73 -2.18 17.05
CA VAL A 72 5.63 -2.03 18.20
C VAL A 72 5.14 -2.83 19.39
N GLU A 73 6.06 -3.40 20.17
CA GLU A 73 5.72 -4.18 21.37
C GLU A 73 5.09 -3.27 22.44
N ASP A 74 5.72 -2.12 22.67
CA ASP A 74 5.26 -1.06 23.55
C ASP A 74 5.79 0.31 23.07
N TYR A 75 4.91 1.17 22.58
CA TYR A 75 5.26 2.50 22.11
C TYR A 75 5.76 3.43 23.22
N ASN A 76 5.45 3.14 24.50
CA ASN A 76 5.93 3.96 25.61
C ASN A 76 7.43 3.82 25.86
N LYS A 77 8.04 2.74 25.36
CA LYS A 77 9.49 2.49 25.46
C LYS A 77 10.28 3.12 24.32
N VAL A 78 9.60 3.69 23.33
CA VAL A 78 10.21 4.27 22.13
C VAL A 78 10.36 5.78 22.34
N PRO A 79 11.55 6.36 22.06
CA PRO A 79 11.72 7.80 22.05
C PRO A 79 10.71 8.50 21.12
N ILE A 80 10.15 9.63 21.56
CA ILE A 80 9.13 10.35 20.79
C ILE A 80 9.64 10.82 19.42
N ASP A 81 10.92 11.19 19.33
CA ASP A 81 11.54 11.67 18.10
C ASP A 81 11.70 10.54 17.06
N GLU A 82 12.04 9.33 17.51
CA GLU A 82 12.10 8.15 16.64
C GLU A 82 10.70 7.79 16.10
N LEU A 83 9.70 7.81 16.98
CA LEU A 83 8.32 7.56 16.59
C LEU A 83 7.82 8.62 15.60
N LYS A 84 8.15 9.90 15.84
CA LYS A 84 7.83 11.01 14.93
C LYS A 84 8.46 10.81 13.57
N GLY A 85 9.75 10.42 13.52
CA GLY A 85 10.47 10.17 12.27
C GLY A 85 9.85 9.05 11.43
N ILE A 86 9.57 7.89 12.05
CA ILE A 86 8.99 6.73 11.35
C ILE A 86 7.58 7.04 10.86
N VAL A 87 6.73 7.64 11.70
CA VAL A 87 5.37 8.03 11.33
C VAL A 87 5.38 9.06 10.19
N ALA A 88 6.26 10.06 10.26
CA ALA A 88 6.36 11.08 9.23
C ALA A 88 6.78 10.49 7.88
N HIS A 89 7.76 9.58 7.88
CA HIS A 89 8.21 8.86 6.69
C HIS A 89 7.05 8.08 6.03
N GLU A 90 6.33 7.26 6.82
CA GLU A 90 5.21 6.44 6.31
C GLU A 90 4.01 7.29 5.83
N LEU A 91 3.71 8.39 6.52
CA LEU A 91 2.65 9.32 6.09
C LEU A 91 3.03 10.07 4.80
N ALA A 92 4.31 10.40 4.61
CA ALA A 92 4.79 11.01 3.37
C ALA A 92 4.53 10.11 2.14
N HIS A 93 4.73 8.79 2.26
CA HIS A 93 4.37 7.82 1.23
C HIS A 93 2.87 7.87 0.88
N THR A 94 2.01 8.01 1.90
CA THR A 94 0.56 8.12 1.69
C THR A 94 0.17 9.41 0.94
N LYS A 95 0.90 10.51 1.17
CA LYS A 95 0.68 11.78 0.45
C LYS A 95 0.93 11.63 -1.05
N GLY A 96 1.94 10.85 -1.44
CA GLY A 96 2.26 10.56 -2.84
C GLY A 96 1.19 9.73 -3.57
N ARG A 97 0.21 9.18 -2.86
CA ARG A 97 -0.85 8.31 -3.41
C ARG A 97 -0.28 7.12 -4.19
N HIS A 98 0.87 6.58 -3.76
CA HIS A 98 1.58 5.52 -4.48
C HIS A 98 0.71 4.28 -4.72
N THR A 99 -0.08 3.88 -3.71
CA THR A 99 -1.03 2.75 -3.82
C THR A 99 -2.11 2.97 -4.88
N LEU A 100 -2.61 4.20 -5.02
CA LEU A 100 -3.58 4.56 -6.05
C LEU A 100 -2.95 4.53 -7.44
N ILE A 101 -1.74 5.09 -7.59
CA ILE A 101 -0.99 5.09 -8.86
C ILE A 101 -0.76 3.64 -9.31
N LEU A 102 -0.31 2.78 -8.40
CA LEU A 102 -0.10 1.36 -8.68
C LEU A 102 -1.40 0.65 -9.08
N THR A 103 -2.52 0.96 -8.41
CA THR A 103 -3.84 0.43 -8.76
C THR A 103 -4.27 0.85 -10.17
N PHE A 104 -4.01 2.10 -10.56
CA PHE A 104 -4.28 2.57 -11.93
C PHE A 104 -3.40 1.88 -12.97
N ILE A 105 -2.09 1.77 -12.71
CA ILE A 105 -1.16 1.12 -13.64
C ILE A 105 -1.55 -0.35 -13.86
N THR A 106 -1.80 -1.10 -12.78
CA THR A 106 -2.21 -2.51 -12.85
C THR A 106 -3.58 -2.68 -13.50
N THR A 107 -4.53 -1.78 -13.24
CA THR A 107 -5.82 -1.79 -13.94
C THR A 107 -5.66 -1.51 -15.44
N GLY A 108 -4.81 -0.56 -15.80
CA GLY A 108 -4.51 -0.22 -17.19
C GLY A 108 -3.88 -1.39 -17.95
N ASP A 109 -2.91 -2.08 -17.34
CA ASP A 109 -2.28 -3.28 -17.89
C ASP A 109 -3.34 -4.38 -18.17
N LEU A 110 -4.23 -4.64 -17.22
CA LEU A 110 -5.30 -5.64 -17.41
C LEU A 110 -6.26 -5.26 -18.55
N ILE A 111 -6.67 -4.00 -18.65
CA ILE A 111 -7.54 -3.53 -19.74
C ILE A 111 -6.82 -3.65 -21.09
N PHE A 112 -5.56 -3.26 -21.17
CA PHE A 112 -4.76 -3.34 -22.38
C PHE A 112 -4.62 -4.79 -22.86
N ARG A 113 -4.31 -5.71 -21.95
CA ARG A 113 -4.25 -7.16 -22.23
C ARG A 113 -5.58 -7.72 -22.68
N LEU A 114 -6.68 -7.32 -22.02
CA LEU A 114 -8.02 -7.72 -22.41
C LEU A 114 -8.36 -7.27 -23.85
N LEU A 115 -8.07 -6.01 -24.20
CA LEU A 115 -8.35 -5.46 -25.53
C LEU A 115 -7.52 -6.14 -26.63
N LEU A 116 -6.29 -6.54 -26.33
CA LEU A 116 -5.41 -7.23 -27.27
C LEU A 116 -5.57 -8.76 -27.26
N GLY A 117 -6.45 -9.31 -26.42
CA GLY A 117 -6.63 -10.76 -26.27
C GLY A 117 -5.39 -11.47 -25.70
N ILE A 118 -4.51 -10.74 -25.03
CA ILE A 118 -3.32 -11.30 -24.39
C ILE A 118 -3.76 -11.88 -23.04
N PRO A 119 -3.44 -13.15 -22.73
CA PRO A 119 -3.75 -13.72 -21.42
C PRO A 119 -3.07 -12.91 -20.31
N ALA A 120 -3.81 -12.58 -19.27
CA ALA A 120 -3.32 -11.79 -18.15
C ALA A 120 -2.79 -12.67 -17.01
N THR A 121 -3.34 -13.87 -16.86
CA THR A 121 -2.95 -14.82 -15.83
C THR A 121 -2.52 -16.16 -16.41
N TYR A 122 -1.79 -16.95 -15.62
CA TYR A 122 -1.50 -18.34 -15.96
C TYR A 122 -2.78 -19.15 -16.16
N TYR A 123 -3.84 -18.84 -15.40
CA TYR A 123 -5.13 -19.48 -15.54
C TYR A 123 -5.77 -19.20 -16.90
N ASP A 124 -5.77 -17.94 -17.35
CA ASP A 124 -6.27 -17.56 -18.68
C ASP A 124 -5.45 -18.22 -19.80
N TYR A 125 -4.14 -18.39 -19.57
CA TYR A 125 -3.25 -19.08 -20.50
C TYR A 125 -3.57 -20.58 -20.56
N THR A 126 -3.73 -21.28 -19.43
CA THR A 126 -3.95 -22.73 -19.42
C THR A 126 -5.35 -23.17 -19.82
N PHE A 127 -6.38 -22.37 -19.48
CA PHE A 127 -7.78 -22.73 -19.71
C PHE A 127 -8.45 -21.91 -20.83
N GLY A 128 -7.76 -20.92 -21.39
CA GLY A 128 -8.23 -20.15 -22.55
C GLY A 128 -7.76 -20.73 -23.88
N ASN A 129 -7.97 -19.96 -24.95
CA ASN A 129 -7.39 -20.19 -26.28
C ASN A 129 -6.24 -19.18 -26.53
N PRO A 130 -5.08 -19.34 -25.87
CA PRO A 130 -3.97 -18.41 -26.05
C PRO A 130 -3.43 -18.50 -27.48
N GLN A 131 -3.36 -17.36 -28.15
CA GLN A 131 -2.73 -17.24 -29.47
C GLN A 131 -1.20 -17.07 -29.36
N LEU A 132 -0.70 -16.74 -28.15
CA LEU A 132 0.70 -16.47 -27.88
C LEU A 132 1.44 -17.72 -27.41
N PRO A 133 2.66 -17.99 -27.91
CA PRO A 133 3.53 -19.05 -27.38
C PRO A 133 3.87 -18.84 -25.90
N PHE A 134 4.02 -19.94 -25.16
CA PHE A 134 4.20 -19.91 -23.70
C PHE A 134 5.48 -19.19 -23.27
N THR A 135 6.57 -19.40 -24.02
CA THR A 135 7.85 -18.73 -23.79
C THR A 135 7.71 -17.21 -23.94
N LEU A 136 7.02 -16.75 -24.97
CA LEU A 136 6.77 -15.33 -25.21
C LEU A 136 5.85 -14.74 -24.13
N PHE A 137 4.84 -15.49 -23.68
CA PHE A 137 3.98 -15.11 -22.57
C PHE A 137 4.76 -14.91 -21.27
N ILE A 138 5.67 -15.83 -20.92
CA ILE A 138 6.52 -15.68 -19.73
C ILE A 138 7.42 -14.45 -19.85
N LEU A 139 8.11 -14.29 -21.00
CA LEU A 139 9.03 -13.18 -21.22
C LEU A 139 8.32 -11.82 -21.16
N LEU A 140 7.13 -11.73 -21.74
CA LEU A 140 6.31 -10.51 -21.70
C LEU A 140 5.89 -10.17 -20.27
N ASN A 141 5.43 -11.15 -19.49
CA ASN A 141 5.05 -10.92 -18.09
C ASN A 141 6.25 -10.52 -17.23
N LEU A 142 7.41 -11.15 -17.44
CA LEU A 142 8.64 -10.80 -16.75
C LEU A 142 9.06 -9.36 -17.08
N LEU A 143 9.00 -8.98 -18.36
CA LEU A 143 9.32 -7.62 -18.80
C LEU A 143 8.40 -6.59 -18.15
N ILE A 144 7.09 -6.83 -18.17
CA ILE A 144 6.10 -5.94 -17.55
C ILE A 144 6.35 -5.85 -16.04
N TYR A 145 6.62 -6.98 -15.37
CA TYR A 145 6.96 -6.99 -13.95
C TYR A 145 8.20 -6.15 -13.62
N VAL A 146 9.27 -6.26 -14.42
CA VAL A 146 10.49 -5.44 -14.24
C VAL A 146 10.18 -3.96 -14.41
N ILE A 147 9.37 -3.58 -15.40
CA ILE A 147 8.95 -2.19 -15.60
C ILE A 147 8.17 -1.69 -14.38
N LEU A 148 7.19 -2.44 -13.90
CA LEU A 148 6.41 -2.10 -12.71
C LEU A 148 7.30 -1.95 -11.48
N PHE A 149 8.25 -2.86 -11.30
CA PHE A 149 9.21 -2.83 -10.19
C PHE A 149 10.06 -1.55 -10.22
N MET A 150 10.55 -1.14 -11.40
CA MET A 150 11.26 0.13 -11.55
C MET A 150 10.39 1.32 -11.14
N PHE A 151 9.12 1.36 -11.54
CA PHE A 151 8.20 2.42 -11.12
C PHE A 151 8.00 2.44 -9.61
N VAL A 152 7.81 1.27 -8.98
CA VAL A 152 7.71 1.17 -7.51
C VAL A 152 8.97 1.72 -6.85
N ARG A 153 10.15 1.33 -7.33
CA ARG A 153 11.42 1.79 -6.77
C ARG A 153 11.65 3.30 -6.91
N ILE A 154 11.22 3.88 -8.03
CA ILE A 154 11.26 5.33 -8.25
C ILE A 154 10.31 6.07 -7.30
N LEU A 155 9.14 5.48 -7.01
CA LEU A 155 8.20 6.04 -6.05
C LEU A 155 8.72 5.94 -4.61
N GLU A 156 9.37 4.83 -4.24
CA GLU A 156 10.06 4.67 -2.95
C GLU A 156 11.12 5.75 -2.76
N GLY A 157 12.04 5.91 -3.72
CA GLY A 157 13.14 6.89 -3.61
C GLY A 157 12.75 8.36 -3.68
N LYS A 158 11.47 8.70 -3.88
CA LYS A 158 10.96 10.08 -3.81
C LYS A 158 10.39 10.45 -2.43
N ALA A 159 10.23 9.48 -1.56
CA ALA A 159 9.65 9.64 -0.24
C ALA A 159 10.68 9.49 0.90
N ASP A 160 11.87 8.99 0.60
CA ASP A 160 13.11 9.24 1.34
C ASP A 160 13.61 10.68 1.11
#